data_AF-A0A2Z4UXG4-F1
#
_entry.id   AF-A0A2Z4UXG4-F1
#
_cell.length_a   1.000
_cell.length_b   1.000
_cell.length_c   1.000
_cell.angle_alpha   90.00
_cell.angle_beta   90.00
_cell.angle_gamma   90.00
#
_symmetry.space_group_name_H-M   'P 1'
#
loop_
_entity.id
_entity.type
_entity.pdbx_description
1 polymer ?
#
loop_
_entity_poly.entity_id
_entity_poly.type
_entity_poly.pdbx_seq_one_letter_code
_entity_poly.pdbx_strand_id
1 'polypeptide(L)'
;MGKVLDDIEEAGGRLVSVVDGLDTSNDSARMVVAMLAELARSESKNLGTRVGHAKRYLRSKGQWIGGQPPYGLLIDAKTKKLVHDPEHAVYARLIADEALAGASLVQDCPTPQRVRDPLAQGRAVERGQHHAAPAFTGLRWSDAGDRDR
;
A
#
# COMPACT_ATOMS: atom_id res chain seq x y z
N MET A 1 17.07 -24.24 -6.61
CA MET A 1 15.92 -24.93 -6.01
C MET A 1 16.19 -26.34 -5.51
N GLY A 2 17.28 -27.02 -5.93
CA GLY A 2 17.66 -28.34 -5.37
C GLY A 2 17.82 -28.37 -3.85
N LYS A 3 18.45 -27.33 -3.28
CA LYS A 3 18.71 -27.24 -1.85
C LYS A 3 17.49 -27.47 -0.93
N VAL A 4 16.29 -26.98 -1.29
CA VAL A 4 15.10 -27.20 -0.44
C VAL A 4 14.63 -28.66 -0.48
N LEU A 5 14.78 -29.34 -1.62
CA LEU A 5 14.47 -30.77 -1.72
C LEU A 5 15.54 -31.60 -0.99
N ASP A 6 16.81 -31.20 -1.12
CA ASP A 6 17.93 -31.83 -0.42
C ASP A 6 17.79 -31.67 1.12
N ASP A 7 17.40 -30.49 1.60
CA ASP A 7 17.15 -30.20 3.02
C ASP A 7 15.97 -31.04 3.57
N ILE A 8 14.95 -31.31 2.74
CA ILE A 8 13.80 -32.17 3.10
C ILE A 8 14.23 -33.64 3.21
N GLU A 9 15.06 -34.12 2.28
CA GLU A 9 15.61 -35.48 2.33
C GLU A 9 16.59 -35.68 3.49
N GLU A 10 17.44 -34.70 3.79
CA GLU A 10 18.36 -34.73 4.94
C GLU A 10 17.62 -34.85 6.27
N ALA A 11 16.42 -34.28 6.36
CA ALA A 11 15.50 -34.43 7.48
C ALA A 11 14.70 -35.75 7.47
N GLY A 12 14.91 -36.63 6.47
CA GLY A 12 14.19 -37.89 6.28
C GLY A 12 12.77 -37.72 5.71
N GLY A 13 12.47 -36.54 5.16
CA GLY A 13 11.16 -36.18 4.60
C GLY A 13 11.03 -36.48 3.11
N ARG A 14 9.78 -36.47 2.62
CA ARG A 14 9.42 -36.70 1.22
C ARG A 14 8.32 -35.73 0.82
N LEU A 15 8.48 -35.07 -0.33
CA LEU A 15 7.44 -34.25 -0.94
C LEU A 15 6.60 -35.11 -1.89
N VAL A 16 5.30 -35.15 -1.65
CA VAL A 16 4.31 -35.83 -2.50
C VAL A 16 3.23 -34.82 -2.88
N SER A 17 3.09 -34.54 -4.18
CA SER A 17 1.93 -33.82 -4.72
C SER A 17 0.86 -34.83 -5.13
N VAL A 18 -0.27 -34.82 -4.41
CA VAL A 18 -1.41 -35.70 -4.70
C VAL A 18 -2.12 -35.29 -5.99
N VAL A 19 -2.13 -33.98 -6.30
CA VAL A 19 -2.82 -33.44 -7.48
C VAL A 19 -2.05 -33.77 -8.76
N ASP A 20 -0.72 -33.63 -8.71
CA ASP A 20 0.13 -33.83 -9.89
C ASP A 20 0.73 -35.24 -9.96
N GLY A 21 0.47 -36.09 -8.96
CA GLY A 21 1.04 -37.43 -8.83
C GLY A 21 2.58 -37.43 -8.71
N LEU A 22 3.17 -36.30 -8.30
CA LEU A 22 4.62 -36.13 -8.24
C LEU A 22 5.15 -36.60 -6.91
N ASP A 23 6.17 -37.43 -6.97
CA ASP A 23 6.75 -38.07 -5.81
C ASP A 23 8.28 -37.98 -5.83
N THR A 24 8.82 -37.19 -4.92
CA THR A 24 10.26 -36.89 -4.85
C THR A 24 11.16 -38.07 -4.49
N SER A 25 10.61 -39.23 -4.12
CA SER A 25 11.42 -40.46 -4.02
C SER A 25 11.94 -40.96 -5.37
N ASN A 26 11.40 -40.43 -6.48
CA ASN A 26 11.87 -40.71 -7.83
C ASN A 26 12.67 -39.52 -8.38
N ASP A 27 13.90 -39.77 -8.84
CA ASP A 27 14.80 -38.79 -9.46
C ASP A 27 14.15 -37.96 -10.57
N SER A 28 13.32 -38.60 -11.41
CA SER A 28 12.60 -37.92 -12.49
C SER A 28 11.58 -36.90 -11.98
N ALA A 29 10.87 -37.23 -10.90
CA ALA A 29 9.92 -36.32 -10.27
C ALA A 29 10.62 -35.14 -9.60
N ARG A 30 11.81 -35.35 -9.00
CA ARG A 30 12.62 -34.25 -8.46
C ARG A 30 13.00 -33.24 -9.55
N MET A 31 13.38 -33.73 -10.73
CA MET A 31 13.71 -32.87 -11.86
C MET A 31 12.49 -32.07 -12.37
N VAL A 32 11.31 -32.70 -12.44
CA VAL A 32 10.06 -32.01 -12.81
C VAL A 32 9.69 -30.93 -11.78
N VAL A 33 9.77 -31.24 -10.49
CA VAL A 33 9.49 -30.28 -9.41
C VAL A 33 10.46 -29.10 -9.47
N ALA A 34 11.75 -29.34 -9.70
CA ALA A 34 12.73 -28.28 -9.85
C ALA A 34 12.43 -27.37 -11.06
N MET A 35 12.04 -27.96 -12.20
CA MET A 35 11.65 -27.21 -13.39
C MET A 35 10.39 -26.36 -13.15
N LEU A 36 9.35 -26.93 -12.53
CA LEU A 36 8.12 -26.22 -12.19
C LEU A 36 8.38 -25.08 -11.20
N ALA A 37 9.27 -25.30 -10.22
CA ALA A 37 9.66 -24.27 -9.26
C ALA A 37 10.37 -23.10 -9.92
N GLU A 38 11.29 -23.36 -10.87
CA GLU A 38 11.94 -22.29 -11.63
C GLU A 38 10.98 -21.56 -12.57
N LEU A 39 10.03 -22.29 -13.18
CA LEU A 39 8.96 -21.67 -13.97
C LEU A 39 8.10 -20.74 -13.10
N ALA A 40 7.61 -21.23 -11.96
CA ALA A 40 6.81 -20.43 -11.03
C ALA A 40 7.57 -19.19 -10.52
N ARG A 41 8.88 -19.33 -10.26
CA ARG A 41 9.74 -18.21 -9.87
C ARG A 41 9.84 -17.17 -10.99
N SER A 42 10.04 -17.62 -12.23
CA SER A 42 10.09 -16.76 -13.40
C SER A 42 8.77 -16.00 -13.62
N GLU A 43 7.64 -16.71 -13.55
CA GLU A 43 6.31 -16.11 -13.67
C GLU A 43 6.03 -15.09 -12.57
N SER A 44 6.38 -15.41 -11.31
CA SER A 44 6.24 -14.49 -10.18
C SER A 44 7.03 -13.19 -10.40
N LYS A 45 8.26 -13.29 -10.91
CA LYS A 45 9.09 -12.12 -11.25
C LYS A 45 8.47 -11.30 -12.38
N ASN A 46 7.95 -11.97 -13.42
CA ASN A 46 7.29 -11.31 -14.55
C ASN A 46 6.01 -10.59 -14.12
N LEU A 47 5.19 -11.22 -13.27
CA LEU A 47 3.98 -10.62 -12.72
C LEU A 47 4.30 -9.43 -11.82
N GLY A 48 5.31 -9.54 -10.95
CA GLY A 48 5.77 -8.43 -10.13
C GLY A 48 6.20 -7.22 -10.97
N THR A 49 6.92 -7.45 -12.06
CA THR A 49 7.33 -6.42 -13.01
C THR A 49 6.11 -5.75 -13.66
N ARG A 50 5.15 -6.53 -14.15
CA ARG A 50 3.90 -6.02 -14.76
C ARG A 50 3.06 -5.20 -13.78
N VAL A 51 2.87 -5.69 -12.56
CA VAL A 51 2.14 -4.97 -11.49
C VAL A 51 2.86 -3.68 -11.15
N GLY A 52 4.20 -3.70 -11.07
CA GLY A 52 5.02 -2.51 -10.85
C GLY A 52 4.82 -1.46 -11.95
N HIS A 53 4.85 -1.87 -13.22
CA HIS A 53 4.60 -0.98 -14.35
C HIS A 53 3.19 -0.40 -14.34
N ALA A 54 2.16 -1.22 -14.07
CA ALA A 54 0.79 -0.75 -13.95
C ALA A 54 0.64 0.30 -12.83
N LYS A 55 1.20 0.04 -11.64
CA LYS A 55 1.21 1.00 -10.53
C LYS A 55 1.93 2.29 -10.90
N ARG A 56 3.08 2.21 -11.59
CA ARG A 56 3.83 3.39 -12.05
C ARG A 56 3.02 4.20 -13.07
N TYR A 57 2.35 3.53 -14.00
CA TYR A 57 1.50 4.17 -14.98
C TYR A 57 0.33 4.92 -14.33
N LEU A 58 -0.39 4.28 -13.41
CA LEU A 58 -1.48 4.93 -12.67
C LEU A 58 -0.98 6.12 -11.83
N ARG A 59 0.20 6.01 -11.20
CA ARG A 59 0.85 7.13 -10.52
C ARG A 59 1.18 8.28 -11.47
N SER A 60 1.70 8.01 -12.67
CA SER A 60 1.97 9.05 -13.67
C SER A 60 0.71 9.77 -14.16
N LYS A 61 -0.46 9.13 -14.04
CA LYS A 61 -1.77 9.75 -14.30
C LYS A 61 -2.33 10.52 -13.10
N GLY A 62 -1.63 10.54 -11.96
CA GLY A 62 -2.08 11.14 -10.71
C GLY A 62 -3.21 10.36 -10.01
N GLN A 63 -3.39 9.07 -10.35
CA GLN A 63 -4.43 8.25 -9.76
C GLN A 63 -3.96 7.61 -8.46
N TRP A 64 -4.86 7.54 -7.48
CA TRP A 64 -4.66 6.85 -6.22
C TRP A 64 -4.78 5.34 -6.43
N ILE A 65 -3.69 4.62 -6.17
CA ILE A 65 -3.53 3.20 -6.54
C ILE A 65 -3.90 2.21 -5.44
N GLY A 66 -4.48 2.66 -4.32
CA GLY A 66 -5.08 1.77 -3.31
C GLY A 66 -4.96 2.27 -1.88
N GLY A 67 -5.67 1.58 -0.98
CA GLY A 67 -5.76 1.93 0.45
C GLY A 67 -6.75 3.07 0.73
N GLN A 68 -6.94 3.37 2.01
CA GLN A 68 -7.69 4.54 2.45
C GLN A 68 -6.95 5.81 2.01
N PRO A 69 -7.65 6.83 1.48
CA PRO A 69 -7.02 8.11 1.19
C PRO A 69 -6.52 8.76 2.49
N PRO A 70 -5.47 9.60 2.43
CA PRO A 70 -5.05 10.40 3.58
C PRO A 70 -6.19 11.28 4.12
N TYR A 71 -6.16 11.57 5.42
CA TYR A 71 -7.15 12.45 6.06
C TYR A 71 -7.22 13.82 5.35
N GLY A 72 -8.44 14.35 5.19
CA GLY A 72 -8.69 15.58 4.43
C GLY A 72 -8.72 15.42 2.91
N LEU A 73 -8.57 14.20 2.38
CA LEU A 73 -8.67 13.90 0.95
C LEU A 73 -9.69 12.78 0.70
N LEU A 74 -10.37 12.89 -0.44
CA LEU A 74 -11.30 11.89 -0.97
C LEU A 74 -10.78 11.35 -2.31
N ILE A 75 -11.22 10.16 -2.69
CA ILE A 75 -10.95 9.59 -4.01
C ILE A 75 -12.12 9.95 -4.92
N ASP A 76 -11.87 10.67 -5.99
CA ASP A 76 -12.87 10.90 -7.05
C ASP A 76 -13.24 9.54 -7.68
N ALA A 77 -14.53 9.19 -7.62
CA ALA A 77 -15.02 7.91 -8.13
C ALA A 77 -14.77 7.72 -9.64
N LYS A 78 -14.80 8.79 -10.42
CA LYS A 78 -14.65 8.80 -11.88
C LYS A 78 -13.19 8.82 -12.30
N THR A 79 -12.39 9.73 -11.73
CA THR A 79 -10.99 9.93 -12.16
C THR A 79 -9.99 9.11 -11.37
N LYS A 80 -10.39 8.58 -10.20
CA LYS A 80 -9.53 7.93 -9.20
C LYS A 80 -8.41 8.83 -8.68
N LYS A 81 -8.51 10.15 -8.86
CA LYS A 81 -7.56 11.13 -8.32
C LYS A 81 -7.95 11.50 -6.89
N LEU A 82 -6.99 12.02 -6.14
CA LEU A 82 -7.27 12.62 -4.84
C LEU A 82 -7.86 14.01 -5.04
N VAL A 83 -8.93 14.31 -4.31
CA VAL A 83 -9.61 15.60 -4.25
C VAL A 83 -9.75 16.02 -2.78
N HIS A 84 -9.86 17.32 -2.53
CA HIS A 84 -10.03 17.83 -1.17
C HIS A 84 -11.39 17.45 -0.59
N ASP A 85 -11.39 16.98 0.66
CA ASP A 85 -12.61 16.85 1.46
C ASP A 85 -13.07 18.27 1.89
N PRO A 86 -14.27 18.72 1.51
CA PRO A 86 -14.74 20.07 1.86
C PRO A 86 -14.82 20.32 3.37
N GLU A 87 -15.01 19.29 4.20
CA GLU A 87 -15.11 19.43 5.65
C GLU A 87 -13.74 19.33 6.33
N HIS A 88 -12.91 18.37 5.90
CA HIS A 88 -11.69 18.00 6.62
C HIS A 88 -10.38 18.51 6.00
N ALA A 89 -10.40 19.04 4.76
CA ALA A 89 -9.17 19.50 4.09
C ALA A 89 -8.49 20.67 4.81
N VAL A 90 -9.26 21.52 5.49
CA VAL A 90 -8.72 22.66 6.26
C VAL A 90 -7.86 22.16 7.42
N TYR A 91 -8.35 21.18 8.19
CA TYR A 91 -7.61 20.59 9.30
C TYR A 91 -6.37 19.84 8.82
N ALA A 92 -6.48 19.11 7.72
CA ALA A 92 -5.36 18.39 7.15
C ALA A 92 -4.23 19.33 6.69
N ARG A 93 -4.57 20.52 6.19
CA ARG A 93 -3.60 21.56 5.86
C ARG A 93 -2.94 22.16 7.10
N LEU A 94 -3.71 22.51 8.13
CA LEU A 94 -3.17 23.01 9.39
C LEU A 94 -2.18 22.03 10.02
N ILE A 95 -2.52 20.74 10.04
CA ILE A 95 -1.63 19.68 10.53
C ILE A 95 -0.35 19.59 9.69
N ALA A 96 -0.46 19.72 8.37
CA ALA A 96 0.70 19.68 7.48
C ALA A 96 1.62 20.89 7.67
N ASP A 97 1.05 22.09 7.80
CA ASP A 97 1.80 23.34 8.00
C ASP A 97 2.56 23.31 9.33
N GLU A 98 1.92 22.85 10.41
CA GLU A 98 2.52 22.70 11.74
C GLU A 98 3.66 21.65 11.73
N ALA A 99 3.45 20.52 11.05
CA ALA A 99 4.47 19.50 10.88
C ALA A 99 5.70 20.00 10.09
N LEU A 100 5.47 20.81 9.05
CA LEU A 100 6.54 21.42 8.26
C LEU A 100 7.29 22.53 9.02
N ALA A 101 6.63 23.21 9.95
CA ALA A 101 7.22 24.22 10.84
C ALA A 101 8.14 23.61 11.92
N GLY A 102 8.23 22.29 12.01
CA GLY A 102 9.12 21.58 12.95
C GLY A 102 8.48 21.25 14.29
N ALA A 103 7.15 21.36 14.40
CA ALA A 103 6.43 20.89 15.57
C ALA A 103 6.50 19.36 15.70
N SER A 104 6.50 18.87 16.93
CA SER A 104 6.54 17.44 17.20
C SER A 104 5.17 16.82 16.92
N LEU A 105 5.07 15.99 15.87
CA LEU A 105 3.86 15.23 15.53
C LEU A 105 3.35 14.32 16.66
N VAL A 106 4.17 14.04 17.68
CA VAL A 106 3.80 13.21 18.84
C VAL A 106 3.20 14.05 19.96
N GLN A 107 3.59 15.33 20.07
CA GLN A 107 3.13 16.22 21.16
C GLN A 107 1.99 17.14 20.73
N ASP A 108 1.94 17.53 19.45
CA ASP A 108 0.95 18.48 18.92
C ASP A 108 -0.09 17.85 17.98
N CYS A 109 -0.15 16.52 17.90
CA CYS A 109 -1.31 15.85 17.30
C CYS A 109 -2.54 16.32 18.07
N PRO A 110 -3.49 17.06 17.45
CA PRO A 110 -4.71 17.40 18.13
C PRO A 110 -5.36 16.06 18.44
N THR A 111 -5.38 15.68 19.72
CA THR A 111 -6.27 14.64 20.20
C THR A 111 -7.64 14.96 19.58
N PRO A 112 -8.42 14.00 19.06
CA PRO A 112 -9.73 14.25 18.44
C PRO A 112 -10.73 15.01 19.34
N GLN A 113 -10.36 15.32 20.58
CA GLN A 113 -11.04 16.25 21.47
C GLN A 113 -10.80 17.74 21.18
N ARG A 114 -9.73 18.14 20.45
CA ARG A 114 -9.37 19.56 20.22
C ARG A 114 -9.97 20.13 18.93
N VAL A 115 -10.18 19.28 17.93
CA VAL A 115 -11.08 19.54 16.79
C VAL A 115 -12.35 18.76 17.11
N ARG A 116 -13.46 19.45 17.40
CA ARG A 116 -14.73 18.80 17.75
C ARG A 116 -15.34 18.17 16.48
N ASP A 117 -14.74 17.10 16.00
CA ASP A 117 -15.22 16.33 14.85
C ASP A 117 -16.44 15.49 15.27
N PRO A 118 -17.60 15.63 14.61
CA PRO A 118 -18.81 14.86 14.93
C PRO A 118 -18.67 13.35 14.70
N LEU A 119 -17.61 12.90 14.01
CA LEU A 119 -17.41 11.52 13.57
C LEU A 119 -16.44 10.71 14.45
N ALA A 120 -15.97 11.24 15.59
CA ALA A 120 -15.19 10.47 16.57
C ALA A 120 -15.96 9.27 17.16
N GLN A 121 -17.27 9.18 16.91
CA GLN A 121 -18.09 8.02 17.23
C GLN A 121 -17.94 6.96 16.13
N GLY A 122 -16.86 6.17 16.16
CA GLY A 122 -16.95 4.79 15.65
C GLY A 122 -15.86 4.25 14.74
N ARG A 123 -14.72 4.92 14.50
CA ARG A 123 -13.59 4.26 13.81
C ARG A 123 -12.24 4.59 14.43
N ALA A 124 -11.61 3.58 15.02
CA ALA A 124 -10.19 3.63 15.36
C ALA A 124 -9.39 3.67 14.05
N VAL A 125 -8.89 4.84 13.68
CA VAL A 125 -7.89 4.97 12.61
C VAL A 125 -6.57 4.45 13.19
N GLU A 126 -6.07 3.34 12.65
CA GLU A 126 -4.77 2.79 13.04
C GLU A 126 -3.68 3.83 12.84
N ARG A 127 -2.97 4.17 13.92
CA ARG A 127 -2.02 5.29 14.10
C ARG A 127 -0.74 5.22 13.25
N GLY A 128 -0.71 4.43 12.18
CA GLY A 128 0.56 3.92 11.63
C GLY A 128 1.06 4.47 10.29
N GLN A 129 0.29 5.21 9.47
CA GLN A 129 0.66 5.31 8.04
C GLN A 129 0.50 6.69 7.35
N HIS A 130 0.43 7.80 8.08
CA HIS A 130 0.00 9.07 7.45
C HIS A 130 1.09 10.00 6.88
N HIS A 131 2.38 9.81 7.17
CA HIS A 131 3.35 10.91 6.97
C HIS A 131 4.31 10.78 5.78
N ALA A 132 4.13 9.80 4.89
CA ALA A 132 4.99 9.64 3.69
C ALA A 132 4.20 9.65 2.38
N ALA A 133 3.09 10.37 2.30
CA ALA A 133 2.36 10.53 1.05
C ALA A 133 2.77 11.85 0.37
N PRO A 134 3.47 11.82 -0.78
CA PRO A 134 3.68 13.00 -1.64
C PRO A 134 2.37 13.53 -2.28
N ALA A 135 1.21 13.14 -1.75
CA ALA A 135 -0.12 13.52 -2.22
C ALA A 135 -0.46 14.98 -1.90
N PHE A 136 0.16 15.58 -0.87
CA PHE A 136 -0.07 16.98 -0.50
C PHE A 136 0.63 17.98 -1.44
N THR A 137 1.77 17.60 -2.03
CA THR A 137 2.67 18.52 -2.76
C THR A 137 2.30 18.76 -4.22
N GLY A 138 1.34 18.00 -4.78
CA GLY A 138 0.96 18.07 -6.20
C GLY A 138 -0.45 18.61 -6.51
N LEU A 139 -1.28 18.85 -5.50
CA LEU A 139 -2.59 19.46 -5.68
C LEU A 139 -2.41 20.98 -5.67
N ARG A 140 -2.60 21.62 -6.84
CA ARG A 140 -2.64 23.08 -6.92
C ARG A 140 -3.88 23.55 -6.15
N TRP A 141 -3.67 24.11 -4.97
CA TRP A 141 -4.68 24.83 -4.21
C TRP A 141 -5.11 26.05 -5.04
N SER A 142 -6.13 25.91 -5.87
CA SER A 142 -6.73 27.04 -6.55
C SER A 142 -7.75 27.65 -5.59
N ASP A 143 -7.37 28.77 -4.99
CA ASP A 143 -8.19 29.82 -4.36
C ASP A 143 -9.62 29.41 -3.98
N ALA A 144 -9.74 28.77 -2.82
CA ALA A 144 -10.97 28.83 -2.06
C ALA A 144 -10.97 30.13 -1.25
N GLY A 145 -11.50 31.19 -1.88
CA GLY A 145 -12.12 32.31 -1.20
C GLY A 145 -11.17 33.28 -0.48
N ASP A 146 -10.68 34.25 -1.25
CA ASP A 146 -10.58 35.63 -0.78
C ASP A 146 -11.93 36.03 -0.11
N ARG A 147 -11.93 36.02 1.22
CA ARG A 147 -12.96 36.62 2.06
C ARG A 147 -12.28 37.27 3.27
N ASP A 148 -11.49 38.29 2.99
CA ASP A 148 -11.32 39.41 3.90
C ASP A 148 -12.00 40.65 3.29
N ARG A 149 -13.29 40.80 3.62
CA ARG A 149 -13.96 42.09 3.81
C ARG A 149 -14.95 41.96 4.95
#